data_AF-A0A427TQT6-F1
#
_entry.id   AF-A0A427TQT6-F1
#
_cell.length_a   1.000
_cell.length_b   1.000
_cell.length_c   1.000
_cell.angle_alpha   90.00
_cell.angle_beta   90.00
_cell.angle_gamma   90.00
#
_symmetry.space_group_name_H-M   'P 1'
#
loop_
_entity.id
_entity.type
_entity.pdbx_description
1 polymer ?
#
loop_
_entity_poly.entity_id
_entity_poly.type
_entity_poly.pdbx_seq_one_letter_code
_entity_poly.pdbx_strand_id
1 'polypeptide(L)'
;MGLFSNEKKVDYDKIVDKMLPDGKKEMDESQYDTALGLNMARDARKVISGKLNIEDFHKIYSSSLTKEFGNYYASGDGPDIRKGDGPKWAMVIDLKKCVGCDTCTVSCKAENRTPPGISYNVVMESLEGEFPNIKAVNLPRPCMQCDKPACAQVCPTRATYKMENGIVAIDNDRCIGCRYCIVACPYGARSFDFGDSYEQEMLGANDVTSPEYGVERGNREKGKTPIGTVRKCSFCFHRLQRGEEPACVETCIGDARFFGDISDPNSVVSKLAASPRAFRLKEELGTHPNVIYLR
;
A
#
# COMPACT_ATOMS: atom_id res chain seq x y z
N MET A 1 -29.32 31.16 -15.16
CA MET A 1 -28.91 30.42 -13.94
C MET A 1 -29.22 28.96 -14.20
N GLY A 2 -28.20 28.11 -14.42
CA GLY A 2 -28.40 26.66 -14.62
C GLY A 2 -27.73 26.00 -15.85
N LEU A 3 -26.45 26.27 -16.16
CA LEU A 3 -25.72 25.59 -17.25
C LEU A 3 -24.52 24.74 -16.79
N PHE A 4 -24.42 24.40 -15.50
CA PHE A 4 -23.37 23.51 -14.98
C PHE A 4 -23.98 22.42 -14.12
N SER A 5 -24.71 21.47 -14.70
CA SER A 5 -25.30 20.37 -13.93
C SER A 5 -25.36 19.05 -14.70
N ASN A 6 -24.24 18.66 -15.33
CA ASN A 6 -24.01 17.27 -15.73
C ASN A 6 -22.52 16.96 -15.96
N GLU A 7 -21.63 17.49 -15.13
CA GLU A 7 -20.28 16.94 -15.09
C GLU A 7 -20.34 15.52 -14.52
N LYS A 8 -20.06 14.54 -15.38
CA LYS A 8 -19.90 13.14 -14.97
C LYS A 8 -18.81 13.10 -13.89
N LYS A 9 -19.22 12.70 -12.69
CA LYS A 9 -18.30 12.59 -11.55
C LYS A 9 -17.23 11.55 -11.89
N VAL A 10 -15.97 11.92 -11.67
CA VAL A 10 -14.83 11.02 -11.92
C VAL A 10 -14.92 9.83 -10.98
N ASP A 11 -14.82 8.62 -11.55
CA ASP A 11 -14.78 7.37 -10.81
C ASP A 11 -13.32 6.99 -10.53
N TYR A 12 -12.81 7.43 -9.38
CA TYR A 12 -11.44 7.18 -8.96
C TYR A 12 -11.16 5.69 -8.70
N ASP A 13 -12.16 4.92 -8.28
CA ASP A 13 -11.98 3.50 -8.00
C ASP A 13 -11.75 2.70 -9.30
N LYS A 14 -12.40 3.12 -10.38
CA LYS A 14 -12.15 2.58 -11.74
C LYS A 14 -10.75 2.90 -12.25
N ILE A 15 -10.17 4.06 -11.90
CA ILE A 15 -8.78 4.40 -12.25
C ILE A 15 -7.84 3.40 -11.55
N VAL A 16 -8.07 3.11 -10.27
CA VAL A 16 -7.29 2.13 -9.50
C VAL A 16 -7.42 0.74 -10.11
N ASP A 17 -8.64 0.30 -10.46
CA ASP A 17 -8.89 -1.05 -10.96
C ASP A 17 -8.16 -1.34 -12.27
N LYS A 18 -8.02 -0.34 -13.15
CA LYS A 18 -7.26 -0.46 -14.42
C LYS A 18 -5.76 -0.72 -14.19
N MET A 19 -5.24 -0.32 -13.04
CA MET A 19 -3.82 -0.40 -12.69
C MET A 19 -3.51 -1.52 -11.69
N LEU A 20 -4.49 -2.34 -11.32
CA LEU A 20 -4.24 -3.51 -10.49
C LEU A 20 -3.40 -4.54 -11.26
N PRO A 21 -2.41 -5.16 -10.61
CA PRO A 21 -1.66 -6.23 -11.24
C PRO A 21 -2.59 -7.41 -11.53
N ASP A 22 -2.29 -8.15 -12.62
CA ASP A 22 -2.95 -9.43 -12.87
C ASP A 22 -2.55 -10.41 -11.77
N GLY A 23 -3.47 -10.63 -10.82
CA GLY A 23 -3.20 -11.48 -9.67
C GLY A 23 -2.95 -12.94 -10.04
N LYS A 24 -3.47 -13.43 -11.17
CA LYS A 24 -3.17 -14.80 -11.62
C LYS A 24 -1.73 -14.88 -12.09
N LYS A 25 -1.31 -13.93 -12.94
CA LYS A 25 0.07 -13.85 -13.43
C LYS A 25 1.07 -13.73 -12.26
N GLU A 26 0.78 -12.85 -11.30
CA GLU A 26 1.65 -12.64 -10.12
C GLU A 26 1.85 -13.93 -9.31
N MET A 27 0.79 -14.72 -9.17
CA MET A 27 0.78 -15.97 -8.40
C MET A 27 1.40 -17.14 -9.17
N ASP A 28 1.19 -17.22 -10.49
CA ASP A 28 1.77 -18.25 -11.36
C ASP A 28 3.31 -18.15 -11.43
N GLU A 29 3.86 -16.96 -11.20
CA GLU A 29 5.30 -16.74 -11.04
C GLU A 29 5.84 -17.08 -9.63
N SER A 30 4.97 -17.49 -8.70
CA SER A 30 5.33 -17.92 -7.36
C SER A 30 5.34 -19.45 -7.26
N GLN A 31 6.12 -20.00 -6.32
CA GLN A 31 6.16 -21.44 -6.05
C GLN A 31 4.95 -21.98 -5.26
N TYR A 32 3.99 -21.12 -4.93
CA TYR A 32 2.84 -21.38 -4.07
C TYR A 32 1.55 -21.55 -4.88
N ASP A 33 0.50 -22.11 -4.27
CA ASP A 33 -0.75 -22.44 -4.94
C ASP A 33 -1.51 -21.17 -5.38
N THR A 34 -1.62 -20.98 -6.69
CA THR A 34 -2.35 -19.85 -7.30
C THR A 34 -3.82 -19.83 -6.91
N ALA A 35 -4.50 -20.97 -6.96
CA ALA A 35 -5.94 -21.03 -6.71
C ALA A 35 -6.25 -20.73 -5.24
N LEU A 36 -5.44 -21.26 -4.32
CA LEU A 36 -5.56 -20.97 -2.90
C LEU A 36 -5.34 -19.48 -2.63
N GLY A 37 -4.27 -18.89 -3.18
CA GLY A 37 -3.96 -17.47 -3.00
C GLY A 37 -5.07 -16.54 -3.49
N LEU A 38 -5.63 -16.81 -4.68
CA LEU A 38 -6.71 -16.00 -5.25
C LEU A 38 -8.03 -16.16 -4.47
N ASN A 39 -8.37 -17.37 -4.03
CA ASN A 39 -9.59 -17.61 -3.25
C ASN A 39 -9.49 -16.97 -1.86
N MET A 40 -8.35 -17.13 -1.18
CA MET A 40 -8.09 -16.48 0.10
C MET A 40 -8.12 -14.96 -0.01
N ALA A 41 -7.54 -14.37 -1.06
CA ALA A 41 -7.59 -12.94 -1.30
C ALA A 41 -9.03 -12.42 -1.45
N ARG A 42 -9.87 -13.15 -2.19
CA ARG A 42 -11.28 -12.81 -2.37
C ARG A 42 -12.03 -12.88 -1.03
N ASP A 43 -11.85 -13.95 -0.29
CA ASP A 43 -12.59 -14.18 0.96
C ASP A 43 -12.09 -13.32 2.12
N ALA A 44 -10.81 -12.98 2.16
CA ALA A 44 -10.30 -12.01 3.14
C ALA A 44 -10.96 -10.63 2.98
N ARG A 45 -11.25 -10.20 1.74
CA ARG A 45 -12.03 -8.97 1.50
C ARG A 45 -13.49 -9.11 1.96
N LYS A 46 -14.08 -10.31 1.88
CA LYS A 46 -15.42 -10.58 2.44
C LYS A 46 -15.41 -10.50 3.96
N VAL A 47 -14.36 -11.01 4.61
CA VAL A 47 -14.21 -10.90 6.07
C VAL A 47 -14.16 -9.44 6.50
N ILE A 48 -13.38 -8.62 5.81
CA ILE A 48 -13.25 -7.19 6.14
C ILE A 48 -14.55 -6.43 5.95
N SER A 49 -15.30 -6.74 4.88
CA SER A 49 -16.61 -6.14 4.61
C SER A 49 -17.74 -6.72 5.48
N GLY A 50 -17.44 -7.66 6.40
CA GLY A 50 -18.42 -8.30 7.28
C GLY A 50 -19.34 -9.32 6.59
N LYS A 51 -19.03 -9.71 5.34
CA LYS A 51 -19.80 -10.69 4.55
C LYS A 51 -19.41 -12.14 4.84
N LEU A 52 -18.33 -12.36 5.60
CA LEU A 52 -17.84 -13.67 6.01
C LEU A 52 -17.26 -13.56 7.41
N ASN A 53 -17.54 -14.53 8.29
CA ASN A 53 -16.95 -14.56 9.63
C ASN A 53 -15.50 -15.05 9.56
N ILE A 54 -14.66 -14.53 10.46
CA ILE A 54 -13.24 -14.92 10.54
C ILE A 54 -13.09 -16.42 10.89
N GLU A 55 -13.96 -16.95 11.75
CA GLU A 55 -13.95 -18.39 12.09
C GLU A 55 -14.22 -19.27 10.88
N ASP A 56 -15.17 -18.88 10.03
CA ASP A 56 -15.52 -19.64 8.83
C ASP A 56 -14.39 -19.54 7.80
N PHE A 57 -13.73 -18.40 7.70
CA PHE A 57 -12.50 -18.25 6.91
C PHE A 57 -11.41 -19.23 7.37
N HIS A 58 -11.17 -19.35 8.69
CA HIS A 58 -10.20 -20.31 9.22
C HIS A 58 -10.62 -21.77 8.96
N LYS A 59 -11.91 -22.10 9.13
CA LYS A 59 -12.41 -23.46 8.82
C LYS A 59 -12.19 -23.84 7.35
N ILE A 60 -12.35 -22.89 6.42
CA ILE A 60 -12.16 -23.12 4.98
C ILE A 60 -10.67 -23.33 4.64
N TYR A 61 -9.78 -22.52 5.21
CA TYR A 61 -8.41 -22.40 4.72
C TYR A 61 -7.32 -23.02 5.61
N SER A 62 -7.55 -23.23 6.92
CA SER A 62 -6.49 -23.67 7.83
C SER A 62 -5.87 -25.02 7.47
N SER A 63 -6.65 -25.98 6.95
CA SER A 63 -6.13 -27.28 6.51
C SER A 63 -5.23 -27.14 5.27
N SER A 64 -5.68 -26.40 4.26
CA SER A 64 -4.91 -26.10 3.04
C SER A 64 -3.65 -25.31 3.35
N LEU A 65 -3.72 -24.31 4.22
CA LEU A 65 -2.59 -23.51 4.66
C LEU A 65 -1.55 -24.33 5.42
N THR A 66 -1.98 -25.21 6.31
CA THR A 66 -1.07 -26.10 7.04
C THR A 66 -0.37 -27.07 6.09
N LYS A 67 -1.10 -27.57 5.08
CA LYS A 67 -0.53 -28.46 4.06
C LYS A 67 0.52 -27.75 3.19
N GLU A 68 0.27 -26.51 2.80
CA GLU A 68 1.16 -25.77 1.90
C GLU A 68 2.34 -25.11 2.62
N PHE A 69 2.10 -24.47 3.76
CA PHE A 69 3.11 -23.68 4.45
C PHE A 69 3.77 -24.41 5.63
N GLY A 70 3.21 -25.53 6.09
CA GLY A 70 3.77 -26.36 7.15
C GLY A 70 4.17 -25.53 8.38
N ASN A 71 5.46 -25.63 8.76
CA ASN A 71 6.02 -24.94 9.92
C ASN A 71 6.06 -23.41 9.81
N TYR A 72 5.88 -22.85 8.60
CA TYR A 72 5.82 -21.40 8.41
C TYR A 72 4.44 -20.83 8.76
N TYR A 73 3.41 -21.66 8.85
CA TYR A 73 2.07 -21.21 9.19
C TYR A 73 1.98 -20.83 10.67
N ALA A 74 1.72 -19.55 10.93
CA ALA A 74 1.45 -19.04 12.27
C ALA A 74 -0.06 -18.79 12.40
N SER A 75 -0.75 -19.64 13.17
CA SER A 75 -2.17 -19.48 13.45
C SER A 75 -2.45 -18.23 14.30
N GLY A 76 -3.59 -17.60 14.07
CA GLY A 76 -4.08 -16.48 14.86
C GLY A 76 -5.20 -15.74 14.14
N ASP A 77 -6.10 -15.15 14.92
CA ASP A 77 -7.26 -14.45 14.39
C ASP A 77 -6.86 -13.04 13.92
N GLY A 78 -7.07 -12.77 12.63
CA GLY A 78 -6.86 -11.44 12.06
C GLY A 78 -5.39 -10.95 12.01
N PRO A 79 -5.20 -9.65 11.72
CA PRO A 79 -3.88 -9.04 11.59
C PRO A 79 -3.10 -9.06 12.91
N ASP A 80 -1.81 -9.34 12.83
CA ASP A 80 -0.89 -9.20 13.96
C ASP A 80 -0.78 -7.72 14.36
N ILE A 81 -1.15 -7.38 15.61
CA ILE A 81 -1.07 -6.01 16.12
C ILE A 81 0.20 -5.88 16.96
N ARG A 82 1.09 -4.96 16.58
CA ARG A 82 2.33 -4.69 17.29
C ARG A 82 2.35 -3.27 17.84
N LYS A 83 3.06 -3.07 18.95
CA LYS A 83 3.26 -1.74 19.53
C LYS A 83 3.88 -0.81 18.48
N GLY A 84 3.30 0.37 18.33
CA GLY A 84 3.82 1.41 17.47
C GLY A 84 3.88 2.71 18.23
N ASP A 85 5.08 3.22 18.46
CA ASP A 85 5.23 4.50 19.13
C ASP A 85 4.82 5.65 18.19
N GLY A 86 4.36 6.74 18.80
CA GLY A 86 3.98 7.97 18.11
C GLY A 86 2.47 8.11 17.82
N PRO A 87 2.12 9.18 17.08
CA PRO A 87 0.73 9.53 16.77
C PRO A 87 0.05 8.54 15.81
N LYS A 88 -1.28 8.62 15.68
CA LYS A 88 -2.00 7.80 14.68
C LYS A 88 -1.86 8.44 13.30
N TRP A 89 -0.93 7.93 12.51
CA TRP A 89 -0.56 8.54 11.23
C TRP A 89 -1.62 8.36 10.14
N ALA A 90 -1.93 9.45 9.45
CA ALA A 90 -2.72 9.44 8.22
C ALA A 90 -2.15 10.43 7.19
N MET A 91 -2.55 10.23 5.93
CA MET A 91 -2.20 11.10 4.82
C MET A 91 -3.48 11.63 4.18
N VAL A 92 -3.53 12.94 3.92
CA VAL A 92 -4.59 13.55 3.10
C VAL A 92 -3.97 14.04 1.79
N ILE A 93 -4.60 13.74 0.67
CA ILE A 93 -4.14 14.15 -0.66
C ILE A 93 -5.23 14.99 -1.35
N ASP A 94 -4.95 16.27 -1.60
CA ASP A 94 -5.82 17.16 -2.36
C ASP A 94 -5.62 16.99 -3.87
N LEU A 95 -6.57 16.35 -4.52
CA LEU A 95 -6.50 16.06 -5.96
C LEU A 95 -6.60 17.32 -6.82
N LYS A 96 -7.21 18.41 -6.31
CA LYS A 96 -7.26 19.69 -7.05
C LYS A 96 -5.91 20.38 -7.12
N LYS A 97 -5.01 20.10 -6.16
CA LYS A 97 -3.64 20.63 -6.15
C LYS A 97 -2.64 19.73 -6.87
N CYS A 98 -3.02 18.48 -7.18
CA CYS A 98 -2.12 17.50 -7.78
C CYS A 98 -1.95 17.73 -9.29
N VAL A 99 -0.80 18.26 -9.68
CA VAL A 99 -0.46 18.54 -11.08
C VAL A 99 0.11 17.35 -11.85
N GLY A 100 0.23 16.17 -11.24
CA GLY A 100 0.74 14.97 -11.94
C GLY A 100 2.26 14.89 -12.12
N CYS A 101 3.04 15.77 -11.48
CA CYS A 101 4.50 15.89 -11.70
C CYS A 101 5.39 14.69 -11.35
N ASP A 102 4.86 13.59 -10.81
CA ASP A 102 5.60 12.41 -10.34
C ASP A 102 6.75 12.63 -9.33
N THR A 103 6.97 13.83 -8.80
CA THR A 103 8.02 14.09 -7.80
C THR A 103 7.87 13.18 -6.58
N CYS A 104 6.62 12.90 -6.18
CA CYS A 104 6.31 12.01 -5.07
C CYS A 104 6.62 10.51 -5.35
N THR A 105 6.71 10.10 -6.61
CA THR A 105 7.14 8.78 -7.06
C THR A 105 8.66 8.70 -6.98
N VAL A 106 9.34 9.69 -7.57
CA VAL A 106 10.81 9.76 -7.65
C VAL A 106 11.44 9.91 -6.27
N SER A 107 10.93 10.82 -5.43
CA SER A 107 11.46 11.02 -4.08
C SER A 107 11.28 9.80 -3.19
N CYS A 108 10.15 9.11 -3.32
CA CYS A 108 9.91 7.87 -2.59
C CYS A 108 10.88 6.76 -3.02
N LYS A 109 11.16 6.66 -4.32
CA LYS A 109 12.14 5.73 -4.88
C LYS A 109 13.56 6.01 -4.43
N ALA A 110 13.98 7.28 -4.43
CA ALA A 110 15.29 7.70 -3.96
C ALA A 110 15.45 7.44 -2.45
N GLU A 111 14.46 7.84 -1.65
CA GLU A 111 14.50 7.70 -0.19
C GLU A 111 14.52 6.23 0.27
N ASN A 112 13.66 5.40 -0.33
CA ASN A 112 13.52 3.99 0.08
C ASN A 112 14.43 3.06 -0.73
N ARG A 113 15.25 3.59 -1.66
CA ARG A 113 16.11 2.83 -2.57
C ARG A 113 15.40 1.62 -3.17
N THR A 114 14.27 1.86 -3.83
CA THR A 114 13.53 0.77 -4.47
C THR A 114 14.21 0.36 -5.79
N PRO A 115 14.33 -0.96 -6.07
CA PRO A 115 14.98 -1.46 -7.29
C PRO A 115 14.16 -1.14 -8.55
N PRO A 116 14.68 -1.46 -9.76
CA PRO A 116 13.89 -1.44 -10.98
C PRO A 116 12.54 -2.16 -10.82
N GLY A 117 11.49 -1.66 -11.48
CA GLY A 117 10.14 -2.24 -11.42
C GLY A 117 9.36 -2.01 -10.12
N ILE A 118 10.00 -1.57 -9.02
CA ILE A 118 9.32 -1.32 -7.74
C ILE A 118 9.15 0.18 -7.49
N SER A 119 7.88 0.58 -7.35
CA SER A 119 7.47 1.94 -6.99
C SER A 119 6.37 1.90 -5.94
N TYR A 120 6.63 2.50 -4.78
CA TYR A 120 5.70 2.51 -3.64
C TYR A 120 4.56 3.50 -3.79
N ASN A 121 4.82 4.57 -4.53
CA ASN A 121 3.91 5.64 -4.82
C ASN A 121 3.89 5.77 -6.34
N VAL A 122 2.70 5.81 -6.92
CA VAL A 122 2.51 5.95 -8.37
C VAL A 122 1.44 7.00 -8.61
N VAL A 123 1.64 7.86 -9.61
CA VAL A 123 0.61 8.79 -10.05
C VAL A 123 -0.11 8.14 -11.24
N MET A 124 -1.40 7.88 -11.08
CA MET A 124 -2.22 7.33 -12.15
C MET A 124 -2.95 8.46 -12.86
N GLU A 125 -2.73 8.59 -14.16
CA GLU A 125 -3.37 9.62 -14.98
C GLU A 125 -4.55 9.02 -15.77
N SER A 126 -5.68 9.72 -15.81
CA SER A 126 -6.84 9.37 -16.63
C SER A 126 -7.37 10.62 -17.35
N LEU A 127 -7.68 10.48 -18.63
CA LEU A 127 -8.40 11.52 -19.38
C LEU A 127 -9.90 11.28 -19.23
N GLU A 128 -10.59 12.25 -18.64
CA GLU A 128 -12.03 12.21 -18.40
C GLU A 128 -12.74 13.27 -19.25
N GLY A 129 -13.90 12.92 -19.81
CA GLY A 129 -14.67 13.80 -20.69
C GLY A 129 -14.67 13.35 -22.15
N GLU A 130 -15.23 14.18 -23.01
CA GLU A 130 -15.33 13.95 -24.46
C GLU A 130 -14.68 15.11 -25.19
N PHE A 131 -13.91 14.83 -26.24
CA PHE A 131 -13.25 15.86 -27.05
C PHE A 131 -14.29 16.87 -27.59
N PRO A 132 -14.05 18.20 -27.50
CA PRO A 132 -12.81 18.88 -27.08
C PRO A 132 -12.68 19.14 -25.56
N ASN A 133 -13.69 18.81 -24.76
CA ASN A 133 -13.74 19.06 -23.31
C ASN A 133 -13.20 17.88 -22.50
N ILE A 134 -11.90 17.63 -22.63
CA ILE A 134 -11.19 16.61 -21.83
C ILE A 134 -10.47 17.26 -20.64
N LYS A 135 -10.45 16.57 -19.50
CA LYS A 135 -9.65 16.94 -18.33
C LYS A 135 -8.73 15.79 -17.94
N ALA A 136 -7.48 16.12 -17.63
CA ALA A 136 -6.55 15.18 -17.02
C ALA A 136 -6.84 15.08 -15.52
N VAL A 137 -6.97 13.85 -15.04
CA VAL A 137 -7.16 13.54 -13.62
C VAL A 137 -5.93 12.77 -13.14
N ASN A 138 -5.28 13.30 -12.10
CA ASN A 138 -4.11 12.71 -11.49
C ASN A 138 -4.50 12.09 -10.15
N LEU A 139 -4.35 10.77 -10.02
CA LEU A 139 -4.61 10.03 -8.80
C LEU A 139 -3.30 9.43 -8.25
N PRO A 140 -2.58 10.16 -7.39
CA PRO A 140 -1.46 9.59 -6.65
C PRO A 140 -1.94 8.51 -5.68
N ARG A 141 -1.37 7.31 -5.78
CA ARG A 141 -1.71 6.17 -4.94
C ARG A 141 -0.44 5.61 -4.26
N PRO A 142 -0.25 5.87 -2.96
CA PRO A 142 0.67 5.10 -2.12
C PRO A 142 -0.01 3.83 -1.59
N CYS A 143 0.63 3.13 -0.64
CA CYS A 143 -0.10 2.16 0.19
C CYS A 143 -1.09 2.89 1.11
N MET A 144 -2.32 2.40 1.15
CA MET A 144 -3.44 3.02 1.86
C MET A 144 -3.38 2.88 3.40
N GLN A 145 -2.43 2.11 3.94
CA GLN A 145 -2.26 1.83 5.38
C GLN A 145 -3.57 1.53 6.11
N CYS A 146 -4.36 0.61 5.56
CA CYS A 146 -5.72 0.31 6.00
C CYS A 146 -5.85 0.00 7.50
N ASP A 147 -6.95 0.43 8.12
CA ASP A 147 -7.31 0.01 9.49
C ASP A 147 -7.74 -1.46 9.57
N LYS A 148 -8.38 -1.97 8.51
CA LYS A 148 -8.65 -3.40 8.33
C LYS A 148 -7.89 -3.94 7.10
N PRO A 149 -6.60 -4.29 7.25
CA PRO A 149 -5.75 -4.66 6.12
C PRO A 149 -5.96 -6.11 5.64
N ALA A 150 -6.56 -6.28 4.45
CA ALA A 150 -6.74 -7.60 3.81
C ALA A 150 -5.42 -8.34 3.63
N CYS A 151 -4.39 -7.59 3.28
CA CYS A 151 -3.04 -8.07 3.05
C CYS A 151 -2.36 -8.68 4.31
N ALA A 152 -2.76 -8.25 5.50
CA ALA A 152 -2.26 -8.83 6.75
C ALA A 152 -2.99 -10.13 7.09
N GLN A 153 -4.31 -10.16 6.87
CA GLN A 153 -5.14 -11.34 7.14
C GLN A 153 -4.75 -12.56 6.32
N VAL A 154 -4.30 -12.37 5.08
CA VAL A 154 -3.87 -13.48 4.19
C VAL A 154 -2.42 -13.93 4.40
N CYS A 155 -1.67 -13.31 5.32
CA CYS A 155 -0.24 -13.59 5.47
C CYS A 155 -0.03 -14.84 6.34
N PRO A 156 0.40 -15.99 5.78
CA PRO A 156 0.50 -17.24 6.53
C PRO A 156 1.56 -17.19 7.63
N THR A 157 2.63 -16.42 7.44
CA THR A 157 3.74 -16.29 8.41
C THR A 157 3.57 -15.14 9.39
N ARG A 158 2.47 -14.39 9.28
CA ARG A 158 2.22 -13.14 10.01
C ARG A 158 3.38 -12.13 9.86
N ALA A 159 4.06 -12.15 8.71
CA ALA A 159 5.10 -11.18 8.36
C ALA A 159 4.53 -9.78 8.12
N THR A 160 3.31 -9.68 7.58
CA THR A 160 2.59 -8.41 7.54
C THR A 160 1.82 -8.22 8.84
N TYR A 161 2.06 -7.09 9.50
CA TYR A 161 1.42 -6.73 10.76
C TYR A 161 0.96 -5.28 10.72
N LYS A 162 0.07 -4.89 11.65
CA LYS A 162 -0.38 -3.51 11.82
C LYS A 162 0.17 -2.97 13.13
N MET A 163 0.68 -1.76 13.08
CA MET A 163 1.15 -1.03 14.25
C MET A 163 0.02 -0.20 14.85
N GLU A 164 0.05 0.02 16.16
CA GLU A 164 -0.94 0.85 16.87
C GLU A 164 -1.01 2.30 16.33
N ASN A 165 0.13 2.83 15.88
CA ASN A 165 0.24 4.13 15.21
C ASN A 165 -0.39 4.18 13.79
N GLY A 166 -1.04 3.11 13.34
CA GLY A 166 -1.78 3.05 12.08
C GLY A 166 -1.03 2.46 10.89
N ILE A 167 0.32 2.40 10.95
CA ILE A 167 1.16 1.89 9.86
C ILE A 167 0.98 0.37 9.72
N VAL A 168 0.68 -0.10 8.52
CA VAL A 168 0.79 -1.53 8.19
C VAL A 168 2.24 -1.75 7.82
N ALA A 169 2.96 -2.65 8.49
CA ALA A 169 4.38 -2.90 8.26
C ALA A 169 4.61 -4.34 7.74
N ILE A 170 5.82 -4.58 7.22
CA ILE A 170 6.25 -5.91 6.78
C ILE A 170 7.56 -6.22 7.49
N ASP A 171 7.57 -7.36 8.16
CA ASP A 171 8.76 -8.01 8.67
C ASP A 171 9.38 -8.83 7.53
N ASN A 172 10.42 -8.28 6.89
CA ASN A 172 11.06 -8.94 5.75
C ASN A 172 11.73 -10.26 6.15
N ASP A 173 12.17 -10.40 7.40
CA ASP A 173 12.89 -11.59 7.87
C ASP A 173 11.94 -12.77 8.14
N ARG A 174 10.65 -12.49 8.35
CA ARG A 174 9.58 -13.51 8.39
C ARG A 174 8.86 -13.71 7.06
N CYS A 175 9.11 -12.87 6.06
CA CYS A 175 8.40 -12.89 4.79
C CYS A 175 8.98 -13.99 3.89
N ILE A 176 8.16 -14.99 3.57
CA ILE A 176 8.55 -16.11 2.68
C ILE A 176 8.27 -15.82 1.19
N GLY A 177 7.82 -14.61 0.86
CA GLY A 177 7.60 -14.23 -0.54
C GLY A 177 6.41 -14.92 -1.22
N CYS A 178 5.38 -15.37 -0.49
CA CYS A 178 4.24 -16.10 -1.06
C CYS A 178 3.25 -15.28 -1.90
N ARG A 179 3.40 -13.95 -1.95
CA ARG A 179 2.61 -13.02 -2.80
C ARG A 179 1.10 -12.97 -2.58
N TYR A 180 0.52 -13.78 -1.67
CA TYR A 180 -0.91 -13.72 -1.33
C TYR A 180 -1.36 -12.32 -0.92
N CYS A 181 -0.49 -11.59 -0.20
CA CYS A 181 -0.78 -10.22 0.22
C CYS A 181 -0.85 -9.21 -0.94
N ILE A 182 -0.17 -9.47 -2.06
CA ILE A 182 -0.21 -8.65 -3.28
C ILE A 182 -1.61 -8.75 -3.89
N VAL A 183 -2.07 -9.99 -4.15
CA VAL A 183 -3.39 -10.25 -4.72
C VAL A 183 -4.53 -9.88 -3.79
N ALA A 184 -4.34 -9.93 -2.47
CA ALA A 184 -5.35 -9.48 -1.51
C ALA A 184 -5.53 -7.96 -1.48
N CYS A 185 -4.50 -7.18 -1.81
CA CYS A 185 -4.57 -5.71 -1.76
C CYS A 185 -5.54 -5.17 -2.83
N PRO A 186 -6.64 -4.49 -2.47
CA PRO A 186 -7.58 -3.95 -3.45
C PRO A 186 -7.07 -2.69 -4.16
N TYR A 187 -5.86 -2.22 -3.81
CA TYR A 187 -5.23 -1.03 -4.37
C TYR A 187 -3.95 -1.35 -5.16
N GLY A 188 -3.53 -2.63 -5.23
CA GLY A 188 -2.31 -3.04 -5.93
C GLY A 188 -1.03 -2.43 -5.34
N ALA A 189 -1.01 -2.11 -4.04
CA ALA A 189 0.03 -1.29 -3.41
C ALA A 189 1.19 -2.08 -2.80
N ARG A 190 1.44 -3.28 -3.32
CA ARG A 190 2.52 -4.17 -2.90
C ARG A 190 3.24 -4.70 -4.13
N SER A 191 4.54 -4.88 -4.00
CA SER A 191 5.41 -5.37 -5.07
C SER A 191 6.33 -6.45 -4.52
N PHE A 192 6.58 -7.49 -5.30
CA PHE A 192 7.57 -8.50 -4.96
C PHE A 192 8.97 -8.04 -5.38
N ASP A 193 9.98 -8.29 -4.54
CA ASP A 193 11.37 -7.96 -4.85
C ASP A 193 12.08 -9.17 -5.49
N PHE A 194 12.20 -9.15 -6.82
CA PHE A 194 12.85 -10.20 -7.61
C PHE A 194 14.39 -10.19 -7.50
N GLY A 195 14.99 -9.17 -6.88
CA GLY A 195 16.44 -9.02 -6.79
C GLY A 195 17.06 -8.18 -7.89
N ASP A 196 16.25 -7.52 -8.72
CA ASP A 196 16.75 -6.57 -9.71
C ASP A 196 17.52 -5.41 -9.04
N SER A 197 18.46 -4.83 -9.77
CA SER A 197 19.32 -3.76 -9.27
C SER A 197 19.75 -2.80 -10.38
N TYR A 198 20.04 -1.57 -9.98
CA TYR A 198 20.64 -0.54 -10.83
C TYR A 198 22.16 -0.67 -10.97
N GLU A 199 22.80 -1.71 -10.42
CA GLU A 199 24.27 -1.86 -10.47
C GLU A 199 24.86 -1.81 -11.88
N GLN A 200 24.08 -2.23 -12.90
CA GLN A 200 24.49 -2.15 -14.30
C GLN A 200 24.57 -0.70 -14.82
N GLU A 201 23.83 0.23 -14.21
CA GLU A 201 23.70 1.62 -14.62
C GLU A 201 24.41 2.59 -13.66
N MET A 202 24.54 2.21 -12.38
CA MET A 202 25.10 3.02 -11.31
C MET A 202 26.06 2.17 -10.46
N LEU A 203 27.34 2.54 -10.49
CA LEU A 203 28.36 1.89 -9.67
C LEU A 203 28.05 2.05 -8.17
N GLY A 204 28.03 0.94 -7.44
CA GLY A 204 27.78 0.94 -6.00
C GLY A 204 26.31 1.13 -5.63
N ALA A 205 25.38 0.91 -6.56
CA ALA A 205 23.96 0.94 -6.26
C ALA A 205 23.57 -0.07 -5.16
N ASN A 206 24.25 -1.22 -5.12
CA ASN A 206 24.04 -2.25 -4.10
C ASN A 206 24.79 -1.99 -2.79
N ASP A 207 25.74 -1.06 -2.76
CA ASP A 207 26.57 -0.78 -1.58
C ASP A 207 25.78 -0.03 -0.50
N VAL A 208 24.70 0.66 -0.88
CA VAL A 208 23.92 1.48 0.05
C VAL A 208 22.51 0.96 0.23
N THR A 209 22.14 0.76 1.49
CA THR A 209 20.94 -0.01 1.86
C THR A 209 19.67 0.81 1.79
N SER A 210 18.55 0.16 1.51
CA SER A 210 17.25 0.76 1.80
C SER A 210 17.14 0.99 3.31
N PRO A 211 16.86 2.21 3.79
CA PRO A 211 16.65 2.48 5.22
C PRO A 211 15.25 2.05 5.69
N GLU A 212 14.56 1.19 4.94
CA GLU A 212 13.20 0.77 5.21
C GLU A 212 13.02 0.25 6.64
N TYR A 213 11.99 0.77 7.29
CA TYR A 213 11.66 0.46 8.68
C TYR A 213 12.78 0.78 9.69
N GLY A 214 13.77 1.59 9.30
CA GLY A 214 14.90 1.98 10.14
C GLY A 214 15.94 0.86 10.32
N VAL A 215 15.90 -0.17 9.47
CA VAL A 215 16.79 -1.34 9.56
C VAL A 215 17.91 -1.22 8.53
N GLU A 216 19.16 -1.14 9.01
CA GLU A 216 20.32 -1.25 8.13
C GLU A 216 20.60 -2.73 7.81
N ARG A 217 20.48 -3.10 6.53
CA ARG A 217 20.58 -4.51 6.07
C ARG A 217 21.93 -4.86 5.44
N GLY A 218 22.91 -3.96 5.47
CA GLY A 218 24.13 -4.04 4.65
C GLY A 218 23.87 -4.17 3.14
N ASN A 219 24.92 -4.48 2.38
CA ASN A 219 24.88 -4.53 0.93
C ASN A 219 23.74 -5.41 0.40
N ARG A 220 23.13 -4.95 -0.71
CA ARG A 220 22.05 -5.66 -1.39
C ARG A 220 22.62 -6.84 -2.18
N GLU A 221 22.41 -8.04 -1.67
CA GLU A 221 22.93 -9.29 -2.26
C GLU A 221 21.86 -10.38 -2.35
N LYS A 222 21.99 -11.27 -3.33
CA LYS A 222 21.08 -12.39 -3.52
C LYS A 222 21.02 -13.26 -2.26
N GLY A 223 19.81 -13.50 -1.75
CA GLY A 223 19.58 -14.28 -0.54
C GLY A 223 19.54 -13.45 0.75
N LYS A 224 19.82 -12.13 0.70
CA LYS A 224 19.61 -11.20 1.82
C LYS A 224 18.28 -10.46 1.66
N THR A 225 17.59 -10.24 2.79
CA THR A 225 16.40 -9.39 2.81
C THR A 225 16.76 -7.95 2.42
N PRO A 226 15.90 -7.24 1.67
CA PRO A 226 14.53 -7.57 1.32
C PRO A 226 14.35 -8.34 -0.01
N ILE A 227 15.41 -8.84 -0.65
CA ILE A 227 15.28 -9.65 -1.88
C ILE A 227 14.49 -10.92 -1.57
N GLY A 228 13.57 -11.30 -2.46
CA GLY A 228 12.68 -12.45 -2.29
C GLY A 228 11.50 -12.19 -1.34
N THR A 229 11.30 -10.94 -0.93
CA THR A 229 10.21 -10.55 -0.02
C THR A 229 9.28 -9.54 -0.66
N VAL A 230 8.11 -9.33 -0.05
CA VAL A 230 7.17 -8.31 -0.49
C VAL A 230 7.52 -6.96 0.12
N ARG A 231 7.47 -5.93 -0.70
CA ARG A 231 7.82 -4.55 -0.41
C ARG A 231 6.63 -3.62 -0.68
N LYS A 232 6.55 -2.50 0.05
CA LYS A 232 5.48 -1.49 -0.09
C LYS A 232 5.84 -0.18 0.61
N CYS A 233 5.05 0.86 0.34
CA CYS A 233 5.11 2.10 1.11
C CYS A 233 4.91 1.82 2.62
N SER A 234 5.78 2.39 3.45
CA SER A 234 5.79 2.30 4.91
C SER A 234 5.49 3.64 5.59
N PHE A 235 4.94 4.60 4.85
CA PHE A 235 4.88 6.02 5.28
C PHE A 235 6.25 6.58 5.67
N CYS A 236 7.32 6.07 5.05
CA CYS A 236 8.70 6.44 5.39
C CYS A 236 8.95 6.32 6.89
N PHE A 237 8.56 5.20 7.50
CA PHE A 237 8.68 4.94 8.94
C PHE A 237 10.03 5.39 9.54
N HIS A 238 11.12 5.15 8.81
CA HIS A 238 12.48 5.54 9.20
C HIS A 238 12.69 7.06 9.26
N ARG A 239 12.00 7.84 8.43
CA ARG A 239 11.99 9.32 8.51
C ARG A 239 11.16 9.79 9.70
N LEU A 240 10.00 9.17 9.93
CA LEU A 240 9.14 9.50 11.07
C LEU A 240 9.87 9.31 12.40
N GLN A 241 10.70 8.28 12.53
CA GLN A 241 11.53 8.05 13.72
C GLN A 241 12.57 9.15 13.96
N ARG A 242 12.96 9.90 12.92
CA ARG A 242 13.85 11.08 13.02
C ARG A 242 13.08 12.39 13.19
N GLY A 243 11.75 12.35 13.24
CA GLY A 243 10.91 13.55 13.31
C GLY A 243 10.73 14.26 11.96
N GLU A 244 11.05 13.58 10.85
CA GLU A 244 10.90 14.11 9.49
C GLU A 244 9.58 13.66 8.86
N GLU A 245 9.04 14.47 7.95
CA GLU A 245 7.89 14.06 7.13
C GLU A 245 8.27 12.98 6.09
N PRO A 246 7.30 12.20 5.60
CA PRO A 246 7.56 11.30 4.48
C PRO A 246 8.09 12.06 3.26
N ALA A 247 9.08 11.50 2.56
CA ALA A 247 9.73 12.17 1.43
C ALA A 247 8.76 12.62 0.33
N CYS A 248 7.70 11.85 0.10
CA CYS A 248 6.70 12.18 -0.90
C CYS A 248 5.79 13.37 -0.51
N VAL A 249 5.74 13.73 0.76
CA VAL A 249 5.01 14.89 1.30
C VAL A 249 5.89 16.12 1.16
N GLU A 250 7.11 16.07 1.70
CA GLU A 250 8.09 17.17 1.70
C GLU A 250 8.43 17.67 0.29
N THR A 251 8.48 16.77 -0.70
CA THR A 251 8.84 17.11 -2.08
C THR A 251 7.64 17.48 -2.97
N CYS A 252 6.43 17.57 -2.43
CA CYS A 252 5.24 17.82 -3.21
C CYS A 252 5.14 19.29 -3.65
N ILE A 253 5.52 19.59 -4.91
CA ILE A 253 5.52 20.97 -5.45
C ILE A 253 4.14 21.63 -5.45
N GLY A 254 3.07 20.85 -5.50
CA GLY A 254 1.70 21.34 -5.49
C GLY A 254 1.15 21.56 -4.08
N ASP A 255 1.90 21.21 -3.03
CA ASP A 255 1.42 21.18 -1.64
C ASP A 255 0.08 20.41 -1.53
N ALA A 256 0.04 19.29 -2.24
CA ALA A 256 -1.15 18.46 -2.38
C ALA A 256 -1.23 17.37 -1.31
N ARG A 257 -0.14 17.08 -0.60
CA ARG A 257 -0.05 15.98 0.36
C ARG A 257 0.14 16.55 1.76
N PHE A 258 -0.68 16.11 2.69
CA PHE A 258 -0.61 16.46 4.10
C PHE A 258 -0.43 15.19 4.90
N PHE A 259 0.41 15.23 5.92
CA PHE A 259 0.72 14.07 6.75
C PHE A 259 0.74 14.48 8.22
N GLY A 260 0.26 13.61 9.10
CA GLY A 260 0.07 13.99 10.49
C GLY A 260 -0.79 13.02 11.28
N ASP A 261 -1.03 13.39 12.54
CA ASP A 261 -1.87 12.66 13.47
C ASP A 261 -3.35 12.86 13.17
N ILE A 262 -4.08 11.79 12.86
CA ILE A 262 -5.54 11.83 12.67
C ILE A 262 -6.32 11.77 13.99
N SER A 263 -5.66 11.43 15.10
CA SER A 263 -6.29 11.38 16.41
C SER A 263 -6.34 12.73 17.12
N ASP A 264 -5.40 13.64 16.81
CA ASP A 264 -5.44 15.03 17.28
C ASP A 264 -6.46 15.86 16.46
N PRO A 265 -7.57 16.34 17.05
CA PRO A 265 -8.56 17.14 16.35
C PRO A 265 -8.03 18.50 15.86
N ASN A 266 -6.92 18.99 16.42
CA ASN A 266 -6.33 20.26 16.04
C ASN A 266 -5.36 20.14 14.85
N SER A 267 -4.96 18.92 14.49
CA SER A 267 -4.04 18.68 13.39
C SER A 267 -4.64 19.10 12.03
N VAL A 268 -3.77 19.48 11.09
CA VAL A 268 -4.19 19.82 9.71
C VAL A 268 -4.85 18.62 9.05
N VAL A 269 -4.31 17.43 9.26
CA VAL A 269 -4.83 16.17 8.71
C VAL A 269 -6.24 15.88 9.20
N SER A 270 -6.51 16.00 10.49
CA SER A 270 -7.85 15.77 11.05
C SER A 270 -8.88 16.77 10.51
N LYS A 271 -8.51 18.05 10.42
CA LYS A 271 -9.37 19.10 9.85
C LYS A 271 -9.68 18.86 8.37
N LEU A 272 -8.69 18.47 7.58
CA LEU A 272 -8.87 18.17 6.17
C LEU A 272 -9.66 16.87 5.96
N ALA A 273 -9.43 15.85 6.79
CA ALA A 273 -10.18 14.58 6.75
C ALA A 273 -11.67 14.76 7.07
N ALA A 274 -12.01 15.74 7.91
CA ALA A 274 -13.40 16.11 8.23
C ALA A 274 -14.07 17.00 7.17
N SER A 275 -13.33 17.44 6.14
CA SER A 275 -13.87 18.28 5.07
C SER A 275 -14.98 17.57 4.29
N PRO A 276 -16.03 18.27 3.83
CA PRO A 276 -17.05 17.68 2.95
C PRO A 276 -16.50 17.25 1.57
N ARG A 277 -15.27 17.65 1.24
CA ARG A 277 -14.55 17.19 0.03
C ARG A 277 -13.87 15.84 0.23
N ALA A 278 -13.74 15.37 1.47
CA ALA A 278 -13.01 14.16 1.79
C ALA A 278 -13.76 12.90 1.34
N PHE A 279 -12.99 11.93 0.83
CA PHE A 279 -13.46 10.59 0.51
C PHE A 279 -12.30 9.60 0.61
N ARG A 280 -12.60 8.31 0.74
CA ARG A 280 -11.61 7.22 0.66
C ARG A 280 -11.88 6.39 -0.59
N LEU A 281 -10.83 5.73 -1.10
CA LEU A 281 -10.95 4.82 -2.22
C LEU A 281 -11.56 3.49 -1.76
N LYS A 282 -12.51 2.95 -2.53
CA LYS A 282 -13.15 1.65 -2.32
C LYS A 282 -13.76 1.50 -0.93
N GLU A 283 -14.53 2.50 -0.49
CA GLU A 283 -15.17 2.52 0.84
C GLU A 283 -16.08 1.30 1.08
N GLU A 284 -16.71 0.79 0.02
CA GLU A 284 -17.58 -0.39 0.04
C GLU A 284 -16.89 -1.67 0.49
N LEU A 285 -15.54 -1.72 0.43
CA LEU A 285 -14.76 -2.86 0.89
C LEU A 285 -14.53 -2.87 2.40
N GLY A 286 -14.82 -1.78 3.12
CA GLY A 286 -14.69 -1.72 4.58
C GLY A 286 -13.24 -1.76 5.10
N THR A 287 -12.25 -1.49 4.25
CA THR A 287 -10.81 -1.52 4.63
C THR A 287 -10.41 -0.35 5.53
N HIS A 288 -11.20 0.72 5.57
CA HIS A 288 -10.94 1.98 6.27
C HIS A 288 -9.52 2.53 6.02
N PRO A 289 -9.21 2.98 4.79
CA PRO A 289 -7.90 3.52 4.40
C PRO A 289 -7.41 4.74 5.20
N ASN A 290 -6.18 4.76 5.71
CA ASN A 290 -5.60 5.95 6.35
C ASN A 290 -5.00 6.96 5.37
N VAL A 291 -5.17 6.72 4.07
CA VAL A 291 -4.95 7.72 3.01
C VAL A 291 -6.32 8.20 2.54
N ILE A 292 -6.55 9.50 2.68
CA ILE A 292 -7.83 10.18 2.41
C ILE A 292 -7.60 11.17 1.27
N TYR A 293 -8.57 11.31 0.38
CA TYR A 293 -8.48 12.20 -0.77
C TYR A 293 -9.47 13.36 -0.64
N LEU A 294 -9.10 14.54 -1.16
CA LEU A 294 -10.01 15.66 -1.34
C LEU A 294 -10.30 15.86 -2.83
N ARG A 295 -11.57 16.07 -3.17
CA ARG A 295 -12.04 16.31 -4.55
C ARG A 295 -12.41 17.75 -4.85
#